data_AF-A0A2D0IAU6-F1
#
_entry.id   AF-A0A2D0IAU6-F1
#
_cell.length_a   1.000
_cell.length_b   1.000
_cell.length_c   1.000
_cell.angle_alpha   90.00
_cell.angle_beta   90.00
_cell.angle_gamma   90.00
#
_symmetry.space_group_name_H-M   'P 1'
#
loop_
_entity.id
_entity.type
_entity.pdbx_description
1 polymer ?
#
loop_
_entity_poly.entity_id
_entity_poly.type
_entity_poly.pdbx_seq_one_letter_code
_entity_poly.pdbx_strand_id
1 'polypeptide(L)' 'MYVVIFRARVRALDDEYSRVAARMRELALSYWPSEEAIRAWKSHPEHVLAQQAGRERWYASYSVEVAQITREYRVAC' A
#
# COMPACT_ATOMS: atom_id res chain seq x y z
N MET A 1 3.45 15.91 6.14
CA MET A 1 2.92 15.07 5.05
C MET A 1 3.84 13.89 4.85
N TYR A 2 3.27 12.70 4.84
CA TYR A 2 3.97 11.43 4.67
C TYR A 2 3.33 10.66 3.53
N VAL A 3 4.11 9.80 2.88
CA VAL A 3 3.60 8.78 1.97
C VAL A 3 3.90 7.41 2.56
N VAL A 4 2.88 6.55 2.59
CA VAL A 4 3.04 5.13 2.87
C VAL A 4 3.10 4.42 1.52
N ILE A 5 4.17 3.69 1.30
CA ILE A 5 4.44 2.91 0.10
C ILE A 5 4.26 1.44 0.46
N PHE A 6 3.23 0.82 -0.09
CA PHE A 6 3.00 -0.62 0.06
C PHE A 6 3.35 -1.34 -1.23
N ARG A 7 4.28 -2.30 -1.15
CA ARG A 7 4.65 -3.20 -2.25
C ARG A 7 4.34 -4.62 -1.85
N ALA A 8 3.67 -5.38 -2.70
CA ALA A 8 3.35 -6.78 -2.43
C ALA A 8 3.49 -7.64 -3.66
N ARG A 9 4.11 -8.82 -3.49
CA ARG A 9 4.10 -9.90 -4.47
C ARG A 9 2.89 -10.79 -4.18
N VAL A 10 2.02 -10.98 -5.15
CA VAL A 10 0.82 -11.82 -5.00
C VAL A 10 1.19 -13.31 -5.16
N ARG A 11 0.55 -14.21 -4.40
CA ARG A 11 0.61 -15.65 -4.66
C ARG A 11 -0.23 -15.90 -5.91
N ALA A 12 0.42 -16.28 -7.02
CA ALA A 12 -0.15 -16.50 -8.36
C ALA A 12 -1.70 -16.56 -8.37
N LEU A 13 -2.33 -15.45 -8.75
CA LEU A 13 -3.71 -15.44 -9.21
C LEU A 13 -3.63 -15.70 -10.72
N ASP A 14 -4.37 -16.70 -11.19
CA ASP A 14 -4.58 -17.14 -12.57
C ASP A 14 -3.90 -16.23 -13.61
N ASP A 15 -2.97 -16.76 -14.42
CA ASP A 15 -2.03 -16.03 -15.29
C ASP A 15 -2.60 -14.81 -16.06
N GLU A 16 -3.91 -14.82 -16.34
CA GLU A 16 -4.66 -13.73 -16.92
C GLU A 16 -4.79 -12.49 -16.02
N TYR A 17 -5.12 -12.65 -14.73
CA TYR A 17 -5.25 -11.55 -13.76
C TYR A 17 -3.89 -10.94 -13.39
N SER A 18 -2.87 -11.78 -13.26
CA SER A 18 -1.49 -11.36 -12.98
C SER A 18 -0.94 -10.40 -14.05
N ARG A 19 -1.32 -10.58 -15.33
CA ARG A 19 -0.89 -9.68 -16.44
C ARG A 19 -1.58 -8.32 -16.42
N VAL A 20 -2.83 -8.25 -15.98
CA VAL A 20 -3.58 -6.99 -15.86
C VAL A 20 -3.10 -6.20 -14.64
N ALA A 21 -2.94 -6.87 -13.49
CA ALA A 21 -2.46 -6.26 -12.26
C ALA A 21 -0.99 -5.81 -12.35
N ALA A 22 -0.12 -6.56 -13.05
CA ALA A 22 1.28 -6.20 -13.26
C ALA A 22 1.45 -4.86 -14.00
N ARG A 23 0.49 -4.48 -14.87
CA ARG A 23 0.51 -3.17 -15.53
C ARG A 23 0.11 -2.01 -14.62
N MET A 24 -0.64 -2.27 -13.54
CA MET A 24 -0.99 -1.24 -12.54
C MET A 24 0.09 -1.03 -11.47
N ARG A 25 1.14 -1.87 -11.47
CA ARG A 25 2.29 -1.89 -10.55
C ARG A 25 1.90 -1.96 -9.07
N GLU A 26 2.55 -2.90 -8.39
CA GLU A 26 2.44 -3.23 -6.97
C GLU A 26 2.97 -2.09 -6.06
N LEU A 27 2.46 -0.86 -6.19
CA LEU A 27 2.82 0.30 -5.36
C LEU A 27 1.54 1.06 -5.01
N ALA A 28 0.88 0.64 -3.93
CA ALA A 28 -0.20 1.43 -3.35
C ALA A 28 0.45 2.58 -2.57
N LEU A 29 0.25 3.81 -3.06
CA LEU A 29 0.64 5.04 -2.37
C LEU A 29 -0.54 5.57 -1.58
N SER A 30 -0.33 5.89 -0.31
CA SER A 30 -1.32 6.64 0.49
C SER A 30 -0.64 7.81 1.18
N TYR A 31 -1.29 8.97 1.15
CA TYR A 31 -0.77 10.21 1.71
C TYR A 31 -1.41 10.49 3.06
N TRP A 32 -0.60 10.90 4.03
CA TRP A 32 -1.01 11.09 5.41
C TRP A 32 -0.52 12.43 5.96
N PRO A 33 -1.30 13.10 6.82
CA PRO A 33 -0.90 14.37 7.39
C PRO A 33 0.29 14.22 8.35
N SER A 34 0.32 13.13 9.14
CA SER A 34 1.33 12.87 10.17
C SER A 34 1.62 11.37 10.39
N GLU A 35 2.70 11.04 11.12
CA GLU A 35 2.99 9.66 11.52
C GLU A 35 1.96 9.10 12.50
N GLU A 36 1.42 9.94 13.38
CA GLU A 36 0.39 9.55 14.34
C GLU A 36 -0.87 9.07 13.62
N ALA A 37 -1.27 9.76 12.54
CA ALA A 37 -2.40 9.34 11.71
C ALA A 37 -2.15 7.97 11.05
N ILE A 38 -0.91 7.71 10.60
CA ILE A 38 -0.51 6.40 10.06
C ILE A 38 -0.62 5.32 11.14
N ARG A 39 -0.12 5.59 12.35
CA ARG A 39 -0.17 4.63 13.47
C ARG A 39 -1.61 4.34 13.91
N ALA A 40 -2.44 5.37 13.99
CA ALA A 40 -3.86 5.24 14.32
C ALA A 40 -4.58 4.37 13.28
N TRP A 41 -4.34 4.61 11.99
CA TRP A 41 -4.90 3.78 10.93
C TRP A 41 -4.40 2.35 10.97
N LYS A 42 -3.10 2.14 11.23
CA LYS A 42 -2.52 0.80 11.37
C LYS A 42 -3.21 -0.01 12.48
N SER A 43 -3.65 0.64 13.55
CA SER A 43 -4.39 0.03 14.66
C SER A 43 -5.89 -0.10 14.43
N HIS A 44 -6.44 0.43 13.33
CA HIS A 44 -7.87 0.39 13.08
C HIS A 44 -8.34 -1.07 12.89
N PRO A 45 -9.39 -1.55 13.59
CA PRO A 45 -9.77 -2.96 13.58
C PRO A 45 -10.02 -3.54 12.19
N GLU A 46 -10.73 -2.80 11.34
CA GLU A 46 -10.99 -3.21 9.95
C GLU A 46 -9.70 -3.35 9.13
N HIS A 47 -8.74 -2.46 9.36
CA HIS A 47 -7.47 -2.50 8.66
C HIS A 47 -6.62 -3.69 9.11
N VAL A 48 -6.65 -4.02 10.40
CA VAL A 48 -6.00 -5.22 10.95
C VAL A 48 -6.59 -6.48 10.32
N LEU A 49 -7.91 -6.60 10.25
CA LEU A 49 -8.59 -7.74 9.63
C LEU A 49 -8.23 -7.86 8.14
N ALA A 50 -8.24 -6.75 7.41
CA ALA A 50 -7.85 -6.73 5.99
C ALA A 50 -6.38 -7.12 5.79
N GLN A 51 -5.47 -6.69 6.67
CA GLN A 51 -4.06 -7.05 6.62
C GLN A 51 -3.83 -8.54 6.89
N GLN A 52 -4.54 -9.11 7.86
CA GLN A 52 -4.49 -10.54 8.16
C GLN A 52 -4.98 -11.37 6.96
N ALA A 53 -6.16 -11.05 6.43
CA ALA A 53 -6.72 -11.72 5.27
C ALA A 53 -5.79 -11.64 4.05
N GLY A 54 -5.19 -10.47 3.80
CA GLY A 54 -4.23 -10.29 2.72
C GLY A 54 -2.96 -11.12 2.90
N ARG A 55 -2.41 -11.19 4.11
CA ARG A 55 -1.21 -11.99 4.42
C ARG A 55 -1.44 -13.48 4.25
N GLU A 56 -2.61 -13.97 4.65
CA GLU A 56 -2.95 -15.39 4.60
C GLU A 56 -3.28 -15.85 3.17
N ARG A 57 -4.02 -15.02 2.43
CA ARG A 57 -4.68 -15.45 1.18
C ARG A 57 -4.03 -14.92 -0.08
N TRP A 58 -3.47 -13.71 -0.08
CA TRP A 58 -3.15 -12.99 -1.31
C TRP A 58 -1.65 -12.71 -1.49
N TYR A 59 -0.92 -12.40 -0.41
CA TYR A 59 0.48 -11.98 -0.54
C TYR A 59 1.46 -13.13 -0.29
N ALA A 60 2.39 -13.33 -1.24
CA ALA A 60 3.57 -14.18 -1.08
C ALA A 60 4.61 -13.47 -0.21
N SER A 61 4.77 -12.17 -0.43
CA SER A 61 5.60 -11.26 0.38
C SER A 61 5.12 -9.82 0.21
N TYR A 62 5.44 -8.95 1.17
CA TYR A 62 5.18 -7.51 1.05
C TYR A 62 6.18 -6.68 1.86
N SER A 63 6.33 -5.40 1.50
CA SER A 63 7.08 -4.38 2.23
C SER A 63 6.24 -3.11 2.41
N VAL A 64 6.36 -2.45 3.56
CA VAL A 64 5.76 -1.16 3.85
C VAL A 64 6.88 -0.17 4.16
N GLU A 65 6.93 0.95 3.45
CA GLU A 65 7.83 2.07 3.73
C GLU A 65 7.00 3.30 4.08
N VAL A 66 7.49 4.10 5.02
CA VAL A 66 6.91 5.41 5.36
C VAL A 66 7.98 6.46 5.10
N ALA A 67 7.68 7.41 4.22
CA ALA A 67 8.62 8.46 3.85
C ALA A 67 8.00 9.84 4.08
N GLN A 68 8.77 10.76 4.65
CA GLN A 68 8.37 12.16 4.77
C GLN A 68 8.50 12.86 3.41
N ILE A 69 7.45 13.58 3.02
CA ILE A 69 7.51 14.44 1.83
C ILE A 69 8.14 15.77 2.22
N THR A 70 9.32 16.05 1.68
CA THR A 70 10.05 17.31 1.93
C THR A 70 9.75 18.39 0.89
N ARG A 71 9.37 17.98 -0.34
CA ARG A 71 9.01 18.86 -1.46
C ARG A 71 7.93 18.18 -2.31
N GLU A 72 6.97 18.97 -2.78
CA GLU A 72 5.93 18.56 -3.74
C GLU A 72 5.78 19.68 -4.76
N TYR A 73 5.68 19.32 -6.05
CA TYR A 73 5.39 20.26 -7.14
C TYR A 73 4.03 19.87 -7.74
N ARG A 74 3.13 20.85 -7.91
CA ARG A 74 1.86 20.68 -8.61
C ARG A 74 1.76 21.70 -9.73
N VAL A 75 1.37 21.24 -10.92
CA VAL A 75 0.95 22.12 -12.01
C VAL A 75 -0.57 22.06 -12.03
N ALA A 76 -1.21 23.20 -11.78
CA ALA A 76 -2.63 23.37 -12.07
C ALA A 76 -2.73 23.98 -13.48
N CYS A 77 -3.46 23.32 -14.38
CA CYS A 77 -3.86 23.88 -15.66
C CYS A 77 -5.17 24.66 -15.49
#